data_AF-M5C110-F1
#
_entry.id   AF-M5C110-F1
#
_cell.length_a   1.000
_cell.length_b   1.000
_cell.length_c   1.000
_cell.angle_alpha   90.00
_cell.angle_beta   90.00
_cell.angle_gamma   90.00
#
_symmetry.space_group_name_H-M   'P 1'
#
loop_
_entity.id
_entity.type
_entity.pdbx_description
1 polymer ?
#
loop_
_entity_poly.entity_id
_entity_poly.type
_entity_poly.pdbx_seq_one_letter_code
_entity_poly.pdbx_strand_id
1 'polypeptide(L)'
;MPDYFMERKDGFVRPAGKVMVWAATGASQKAFEAHGRARQGIVTKAMCDALAACADGVGTCREVWSYLVQEIDCENKKRSERDAIKSNGRAPALGRIQHAELWVSQGDPDIPLRSAGPVLDQPML
;
A
#
# COMPACT_ATOMS: atom_id res chain seq x y z
N MET A 1 19.88 21.36 -18.75
CA MET A 1 20.32 20.66 -17.52
C MET A 1 20.44 19.19 -17.86
N PRO A 2 21.54 18.49 -17.49
CA PRO A 2 21.61 17.05 -17.67
C PRO A 2 20.63 16.36 -16.71
N ASP A 3 19.90 15.38 -17.23
CA ASP A 3 18.96 14.58 -16.46
C ASP A 3 19.74 13.47 -15.75
N TYR A 4 20.01 13.66 -14.45
CA TYR A 4 20.87 12.77 -13.65
C TYR A 4 20.16 11.50 -13.15
N PHE A 5 18.89 11.33 -13.49
CA PHE A 5 18.09 10.16 -13.09
C PHE A 5 17.74 9.32 -14.31
N MET A 6 18.74 8.72 -14.96
CA MET A 6 18.44 7.61 -15.87
C MET A 6 17.95 6.43 -15.04
N GLU A 7 16.64 6.19 -15.09
CA GLU A 7 16.03 4.99 -14.54
C GLU A 7 16.71 3.77 -15.19
N ARG A 8 17.34 2.94 -14.36
CA ARG A 8 18.03 1.76 -14.82
C ARG A 8 16.99 0.77 -15.31
N LYS A 9 17.03 0.39 -16.58
CA LYS A 9 16.06 -0.55 -17.18
C LYS A 9 16.55 -2.00 -17.18
N ASP A 10 17.86 -2.20 -16.98
CA ASP A 10 18.52 -3.48 -17.21
C ASP A 10 19.42 -3.88 -16.02
N GLY A 11 19.77 -5.17 -15.94
CA GLY A 11 20.67 -5.70 -14.91
C GLY A 11 20.01 -6.02 -13.57
N PHE A 12 18.67 -6.11 -13.55
CA PHE A 12 17.93 -6.60 -12.39
C PHE A 12 18.08 -8.11 -12.28
N VAL A 13 18.60 -8.58 -11.14
CA VAL A 13 18.66 -10.00 -10.81
C VAL A 13 17.32 -10.39 -10.19
N ARG A 14 16.72 -11.51 -10.63
CA ARG A 14 15.53 -12.05 -9.97
C ARG A 14 15.87 -12.32 -8.49
N PRO A 15 15.01 -11.92 -7.53
CA PRO A 15 15.28 -12.17 -6.13
C PRO A 15 15.45 -13.67 -5.89
N ALA A 16 16.48 -14.04 -5.13
CA ALA A 16 16.81 -15.44 -4.84
C ALA A 16 15.73 -16.17 -4.02
N GLY A 17 14.78 -15.42 -3.42
CA GLY A 17 13.69 -15.94 -2.61
C GLY A 17 12.31 -15.43 -3.03
N LYS A 18 11.28 -15.94 -2.31
CA LYS A 18 9.91 -15.43 -2.40
C LYS A 18 9.84 -14.10 -1.68
N VAL A 19 9.52 -13.03 -2.40
CA VAL A 19 9.44 -11.66 -1.88
C VAL A 19 8.03 -11.16 -2.10
N MET A 20 7.45 -10.60 -1.05
CA MET A 20 6.21 -9.84 -1.13
C MET A 20 6.50 -8.41 -0.70
N VAL A 21 6.19 -7.46 -1.57
CA VAL A 21 6.37 -6.02 -1.32
C VAL A 21 5.00 -5.40 -1.12
N TRP A 22 4.84 -4.80 0.05
CA TRP A 22 3.65 -4.08 0.48
C TRP A 22 3.95 -2.59 0.37
N ALA A 23 3.50 -1.96 -0.70
CA ALA A 23 3.77 -0.56 -0.97
C ALA A 23 2.57 0.29 -0.54
N ALA A 24 2.85 1.39 0.15
CA ALA A 24 1.82 2.33 0.57
C ALA A 24 1.17 3.05 -0.62
N THR A 25 1.94 3.25 -1.69
CA THR A 25 1.54 3.92 -2.92
C THR A 25 2.26 3.33 -4.11
N GLY A 26 1.64 3.46 -5.28
CA GLY A 26 2.36 3.35 -6.55
C GLY A 26 3.32 4.51 -6.80
N ALA A 27 4.19 4.33 -7.79
CA ALA A 27 5.29 5.26 -8.10
C ALA A 27 4.85 6.70 -8.41
N SER A 28 3.63 6.89 -8.92
CA SER A 28 3.05 8.19 -9.26
C SER A 28 2.26 8.85 -8.13
N GLN A 29 2.15 8.20 -6.97
CA GLN A 29 1.34 8.64 -5.84
C GLN A 29 2.20 9.00 -4.61
N LYS A 30 1.63 9.78 -3.70
CA LYS A 30 2.28 10.16 -2.44
C LYS A 30 1.72 9.35 -1.29
N ALA A 31 2.60 8.72 -0.51
CA ALA A 31 2.21 8.12 0.76
C ALA A 31 1.93 9.22 1.79
N PHE A 32 0.93 9.00 2.64
CA PHE A 32 0.51 9.97 3.65
C PHE A 32 0.64 9.43 5.08
N GLU A 33 0.72 10.37 6.01
CA GLU A 33 0.56 10.13 7.44
C GLU A 33 -0.90 9.87 7.80
N ALA A 34 -1.12 9.08 8.84
CA ALA A 34 -2.46 8.88 9.40
C ALA A 34 -3.00 10.20 9.98
N HIS A 35 -4.30 10.41 9.86
CA HIS A 35 -4.98 11.62 10.30
C HIS A 35 -4.87 11.82 11.83
N GLY A 36 -4.88 13.08 12.28
CA GLY A 36 -5.01 13.40 13.70
C GLY A 36 -3.71 13.49 14.51
N ARG A 37 -2.64 14.10 13.95
CA ARG A 37 -1.30 14.21 14.56
C ARG A 37 -0.58 12.87 14.76
N ALA A 38 -0.94 11.84 13.99
CA ALA A 38 -0.19 10.59 14.01
C ALA A 38 1.25 10.84 13.54
N ARG A 39 2.23 10.28 14.25
CA ARG A 39 3.66 10.34 13.87
C ARG A 39 4.05 9.22 12.90
N GLN A 40 3.06 8.53 12.32
CA GLN A 40 3.25 7.32 11.53
C GLN A 40 2.51 7.42 10.20
N GLY A 41 3.09 6.82 9.16
CA GLY A 41 2.40 6.58 7.88
C GLY A 41 1.17 5.68 8.07
N ILE A 42 0.13 5.86 7.25
CA ILE A 42 -1.09 5.04 7.31
C ILE A 42 -0.74 3.55 7.29
N VAL A 43 0.07 3.13 6.31
CA VAL A 43 0.41 1.72 6.11
C VAL A 43 1.25 1.18 7.23
N THR A 44 2.23 1.94 7.73
CA THR A 44 3.04 1.49 8.87
C THR A 44 2.16 1.25 10.08
N LYS A 45 1.26 2.19 10.40
CA LYS A 45 0.34 2.06 11.52
C LYS A 45 -0.56 0.83 11.35
N ALA A 46 -1.22 0.72 10.19
CA ALA A 46 -2.15 -0.38 9.92
C ALA A 46 -1.44 -1.74 9.88
N MET A 47 -0.20 -1.81 9.41
CA MET A 47 0.60 -3.04 9.45
C MET A 47 0.93 -3.45 10.88
N CYS A 48 1.32 -2.49 11.73
CA CYS A 48 1.58 -2.75 13.14
C CYS A 48 0.30 -3.21 13.86
N ASP A 49 -0.83 -2.55 13.61
CA ASP A 49 -2.12 -2.92 14.20
C ASP A 49 -2.56 -4.33 13.75
N ALA A 50 -2.40 -4.65 12.46
CA ALA A 50 -2.68 -5.97 11.91
C ALA A 50 -1.80 -7.05 12.53
N LEU A 51 -0.49 -6.81 12.64
CA LEU A 51 0.45 -7.75 13.25
C LEU A 51 0.17 -7.94 14.75
N ALA A 52 -0.21 -6.87 15.46
CA ALA A 52 -0.61 -6.97 16.86
C ALA A 52 -1.88 -7.80 17.02
N ALA A 53 -2.87 -7.63 16.15
CA ALA A 53 -4.09 -8.45 16.14
C ALA A 53 -3.79 -9.92 15.75
N CYS A 54 -2.82 -10.16 14.88
CA CYS A 54 -2.39 -11.50 14.48
C CYS A 54 -1.56 -12.22 15.56
N ALA A 55 -1.02 -11.50 16.55
CA ALA A 55 -0.32 -12.14 17.67
C ALA A 55 -1.27 -13.04 18.49
N ASP A 56 -2.58 -12.75 18.44
CA ASP A 56 -3.64 -13.48 19.12
C ASP A 56 -4.35 -14.52 18.21
N GLY A 57 -3.98 -14.63 16.93
CA GLY A 57 -4.57 -15.58 15.98
C GLY A 57 -3.93 -15.54 14.58
N VAL A 58 -3.79 -16.69 13.93
CA VAL A 58 -3.13 -16.82 12.61
C VAL A 58 -3.91 -16.08 11.53
N GLY A 59 -3.48 -14.85 11.20
CA GLY A 59 -3.96 -14.09 10.06
C GLY A 59 -3.23 -14.46 8.77
N THR A 60 -3.98 -14.59 7.68
CA THR A 60 -3.46 -14.75 6.33
C THR A 60 -2.98 -13.41 5.77
N CYS A 61 -2.06 -13.45 4.81
CA CYS A 61 -1.65 -12.26 4.06
C CYS A 61 -2.86 -11.56 3.40
N ARG A 62 -3.91 -12.29 3.03
CA ARG A 62 -5.16 -11.75 2.49
C ARG A 62 -5.89 -10.86 3.48
N GLU A 63 -5.99 -11.30 4.73
CA GLU A 63 -6.70 -10.56 5.77
C GLU A 63 -5.95 -9.27 6.09
N VAL A 64 -4.63 -9.34 6.20
CA VAL A 64 -3.82 -8.14 6.42
C VAL A 64 -3.86 -7.20 5.22
N TRP A 65 -3.82 -7.71 3.99
CA TRP A 65 -4.00 -6.88 2.80
C TRP A 65 -5.36 -6.18 2.78
N SER A 66 -6.43 -6.92 3.07
CA SER A 66 -7.78 -6.36 3.14
C SER A 66 -7.88 -5.28 4.20
N TYR A 67 -7.29 -5.50 5.38
CA TYR A 67 -7.24 -4.52 6.45
C TYR A 67 -6.47 -3.25 6.05
N LEU A 68 -5.28 -3.40 5.46
CA LEU A 68 -4.49 -2.25 4.99
C LEU A 68 -5.24 -1.40 3.97
N VAL A 69 -5.91 -2.03 3.01
CA VAL A 69 -6.70 -1.33 1.99
C VAL A 69 -7.85 -0.57 2.63
N GLN A 70 -8.57 -1.18 3.58
CA GLN A 70 -9.65 -0.55 4.32
C GLN A 70 -9.18 0.66 5.14
N GLU A 71 -8.05 0.56 5.83
CA GLU A 71 -7.48 1.67 6.60
C GLU A 71 -7.06 2.83 5.69
N ILE A 72 -6.48 2.55 4.53
CA ILE A 72 -6.16 3.58 3.53
C ILE A 72 -7.43 4.28 3.04
N ASP A 73 -8.48 3.52 2.72
CA ASP A 73 -9.75 4.10 2.25
C ASP A 73 -10.43 4.96 3.32
N CYS A 74 -10.40 4.51 4.57
CA CYS A 74 -10.89 5.26 5.73
C CYS A 74 -10.14 6.61 5.86
N GLU A 75 -8.81 6.58 5.76
CA GLU A 75 -7.97 7.77 5.83
C GLU A 75 -8.14 8.71 4.62
N ASN A 76 -8.30 8.15 3.42
CA ASN A 76 -8.64 8.90 2.21
C ASN A 76 -9.99 9.62 2.35
N LYS A 77 -10.99 8.95 2.94
CA LYS A 77 -12.31 9.53 3.21
C LYS A 77 -12.21 10.69 4.22
N LYS A 78 -11.57 10.49 5.37
CA LYS A 78 -11.35 11.55 6.38
C LYS A 78 -10.65 12.78 5.79
N ARG A 79 -9.65 12.57 4.92
CA ARG A 79 -8.98 13.67 4.22
C ARG A 79 -9.90 14.37 3.24
N SER A 80 -10.66 13.62 2.45
CA SER A 80 -11.61 14.17 1.47
C SER A 80 -12.67 15.03 2.16
N GLU A 81 -13.21 14.57 3.29
CA GLU A 81 -14.17 15.32 4.11
C GLU A 81 -13.56 16.62 4.66
N ARG A 82 -12.36 16.54 5.28
CA ARG A 82 -11.64 17.73 5.76
C ARG A 82 -11.35 18.72 4.65
N ASP A 83 -10.93 18.24 3.49
CA ASP A 83 -10.58 19.07 2.35
C ASP A 83 -11.83 19.70 1.71
N ALA A 84 -12.96 18.99 1.65
CA ALA A 84 -14.25 19.54 1.22
C ALA A 84 -14.70 20.71 2.10
N ILE A 85 -14.55 20.57 3.43
CA ILE A 85 -14.85 21.64 4.40
C ILE A 85 -13.95 22.87 4.15
N LYS A 86 -12.67 22.66 3.85
CA LYS A 86 -11.70 23.77 3.64
C LYS A 86 -11.80 24.43 2.27
N SER A 87 -12.32 23.73 1.27
CA SER A 87 -12.27 24.14 -0.14
C SER A 87 -13.56 24.77 -0.65
N ASN A 88 -14.55 25.00 0.23
CA ASN A 88 -15.89 25.44 -0.15
C ASN A 88 -16.50 24.60 -1.29
N GLY A 89 -16.29 23.28 -1.26
CA GLY A 89 -16.88 22.35 -2.22
C GLY A 89 -16.09 22.12 -3.52
N ARG A 90 -14.83 22.56 -3.64
CA ARG A 90 -13.98 22.15 -4.77
C ARG A 90 -13.47 20.73 -4.56
N ALA A 91 -13.57 19.91 -5.61
CA ALA A 91 -13.05 18.54 -5.59
C ALA A 91 -11.54 18.56 -5.24
N PRO A 92 -11.07 17.65 -4.38
CA PRO A 92 -9.65 17.53 -4.08
C PRO A 92 -8.86 17.18 -5.34
N ALA A 93 -7.66 17.75 -5.49
CA ALA A 93 -6.78 17.46 -6.61
C ALA A 93 -6.46 15.95 -6.68
N LEU A 94 -6.43 15.39 -7.90
CA LEU A 94 -6.25 13.97 -8.24
C LEU A 94 -5.00 13.28 -7.62
N GLY A 95 -4.10 14.02 -6.97
CA GLY A 95 -2.90 13.49 -6.29
C GLY A 95 -3.01 13.36 -4.77
N ARG A 96 -4.21 13.47 -4.17
CA ARG A 96 -4.40 13.37 -2.71
C ARG A 96 -4.98 12.03 -2.23
N ILE A 97 -5.19 11.09 -3.14
CA ILE A 97 -5.66 9.75 -2.84
C ILE A 97 -4.46 8.82 -2.88
N GLN A 98 -4.35 7.97 -1.86
CA GLN A 98 -3.35 6.92 -1.75
C GLN A 98 -4.00 5.58 -2.05
N HIS A 99 -3.37 4.74 -2.87
CA HIS A 99 -3.77 3.35 -3.07
C HIS A 99 -2.56 2.46 -2.79
N ALA A 100 -2.73 1.45 -1.93
CA ALA A 100 -1.65 0.49 -1.73
C ALA A 100 -1.45 -0.36 -2.98
N GLU A 101 -0.21 -0.80 -3.17
CA GLU A 101 0.13 -1.81 -4.16
C GLU A 101 0.79 -3.01 -3.49
N LEU A 102 0.51 -4.19 -4.02
CA LEU A 102 1.09 -5.44 -3.58
C LEU A 102 1.82 -6.10 -4.75
N TRP A 103 3.10 -6.40 -4.54
CA TRP A 103 3.94 -7.05 -5.54
C TRP A 103 4.47 -8.35 -4.99
N VAL A 104 4.44 -9.42 -5.79
CA VAL A 104 4.93 -10.75 -5.39
C VAL A 104 5.94 -11.23 -6.43
N SER A 105 7.12 -11.66 -6.00
CA SER A 105 8.18 -12.11 -6.91
C SER A 105 7.89 -13.41 -7.67
N GLN A 106 6.89 -14.18 -7.22
CA GLN A 106 6.47 -15.45 -7.82
C GLN A 106 5.07 -15.39 -8.48
N GLY A 107 4.61 -14.19 -8.85
CA GLY A 107 3.54 -14.11 -9.86
C GLY A 107 4.07 -14.60 -11.20
N ASP A 108 3.33 -15.47 -11.88
CA ASP A 108 3.59 -15.78 -13.28
C ASP A 108 3.59 -14.45 -14.07
N PRO A 109 4.67 -14.07 -14.75
CA PRO A 109 4.78 -12.77 -15.42
C PRO A 109 3.70 -12.56 -16.50
N ASP A 110 3.09 -13.64 -17.00
CA ASP A 110 2.02 -13.61 -17.99
C ASP A 110 0.60 -13.64 -17.38
N ILE A 111 0.51 -13.82 -16.06
CA ILE A 111 -0.76 -13.73 -15.32
C ILE A 111 -0.80 -12.37 -14.65
N PRO A 112 -1.61 -11.41 -15.16
CA PRO A 112 -1.86 -10.18 -14.40
C PRO A 112 -2.30 -10.56 -12.99
N LEU A 113 -1.93 -9.78 -11.98
CA LEU A 113 -2.23 -9.93 -10.54
C LEU A 113 -3.73 -10.09 -10.18
N ARG A 114 -4.59 -10.50 -11.12
CA ARG A 114 -5.98 -10.90 -10.98
C ARG A 114 -6.17 -12.13 -10.09
N SER A 115 -5.13 -12.93 -9.82
CA SER A 115 -5.20 -13.96 -8.79
C SER A 115 -3.90 -14.12 -8.01
N ALA A 116 -3.56 -13.15 -7.16
CA ALA A 116 -2.59 -13.34 -6.07
C ALA A 116 -3.07 -14.37 -5.00
N GLY A 117 -3.99 -15.27 -5.36
CA GLY A 117 -4.76 -16.09 -4.44
C GLY A 117 -3.91 -16.97 -3.53
N PRO A 118 -3.10 -17.89 -4.09
CA PRO A 118 -2.41 -18.88 -3.26
C PRO A 118 -1.37 -18.28 -2.31
N VAL A 119 -0.74 -17.15 -2.69
CA VAL A 119 0.27 -16.49 -1.86
C VAL A 119 -0.39 -15.64 -0.77
N LEU A 120 -1.56 -15.05 -1.06
CA LEU A 120 -2.32 -14.32 -0.06
C LEU A 120 -2.95 -15.22 1.00
N ASP A 121 -3.21 -16.49 0.67
CA ASP A 121 -3.76 -17.46 1.63
C ASP A 121 -2.69 -18.03 2.59
N GLN A 122 -1.43 -17.61 2.45
CA GLN A 122 -0.37 -18.01 3.38
C GLN A 122 -0.46 -17.24 4.71
N PRO A 123 -0.09 -17.87 5.83
CA PRO A 123 0.11 -17.17 7.10
C PRO A 123 1.09 -16.02 6.92
N MET A 124 0.81 -14.91 7.60
CA MET A 124 1.71 -13.75 7.56
C MET A 124 2.97 -13.93 8.43
N LEU A 125 2.95 -14.92 9.34
CA LEU A 125 4.03 -15.28 10.26
C LEU A 125 4.21 -16.79 10.32
#